data_AF-A0A357MJY1-F1
#
_entry.id   AF-A0A357MJY1-F1
#
_cell.length_a   1.000
_cell.length_b   1.000
_cell.length_c   1.000
_cell.angle_alpha   90.00
_cell.angle_beta   90.00
_cell.angle_gamma   90.00
#
_symmetry.space_group_name_H-M   'P 1'
#
loop_
_entity.id
_entity.type
_entity.pdbx_description
1 polymer ?
#
loop_
_entity_poly.entity_id
_entity_poly.type
_entity_poly.pdbx_seq_one_letter_code
_entity_poly.pdbx_strand_id
1 'polypeptide(L)' 'MAEKISTHQAEDDARNENILLHVNGRLVSREQAVVSVYDSGFMLGDGVWEGLRLYDGHWAFLEEHLDRLFE' A
#
# COMPACT_ATOMS: atom_id res chain seq x y z
N MET A 1 15.48 -23.00 -14.76
CA MET A 1 14.90 -21.74 -15.28
C MET A 1 15.02 -20.75 -14.14
N ALA A 2 15.75 -19.63 -14.32
CA ALA A 2 15.91 -18.66 -13.24
C ALA A 2 14.54 -18.05 -12.93
N GLU A 3 14.17 -18.08 -11.66
CA GLU A 3 12.93 -17.51 -11.15
C GLU A 3 12.91 -16.01 -11.48
N LYS A 4 11.93 -15.57 -12.26
CA LYS A 4 11.83 -14.18 -12.70
C LYS A 4 11.18 -13.37 -11.57
N ILE A 5 12.00 -12.85 -10.67
CA ILE A 5 11.55 -11.97 -9.59
C ILE A 5 11.16 -10.62 -10.21
N SER A 6 9.92 -10.20 -9.99
CA SER A 6 9.43 -8.86 -10.39
C SER A 6 9.92 -7.78 -9.43
N THR A 7 10.12 -6.55 -9.91
CA THR A 7 10.56 -5.40 -9.10
C THR A 7 9.67 -5.13 -7.88
N HIS A 8 8.39 -5.53 -7.93
CA HIS A 8 7.43 -5.34 -6.86
C HIS A 8 7.13 -6.62 -6.06
N GLN A 9 7.90 -7.69 -6.27
CA GLN A 9 7.71 -8.93 -5.53
C GLN A 9 8.28 -8.77 -4.12
N ALA A 10 7.43 -8.98 -3.12
CA ALA A 10 7.81 -9.06 -1.72
C ALA A 10 7.80 -10.52 -1.26
N GLU A 11 8.55 -10.81 -0.19
CA GLU A 11 8.46 -12.10 0.48
C GLU A 11 7.07 -12.27 1.10
N ASP A 12 6.50 -13.47 0.97
CA ASP A 12 5.23 -13.80 1.60
C ASP A 12 5.40 -13.86 3.12
N ASP A 13 4.51 -13.17 3.83
CA ASP A 13 4.48 -13.12 5.29
C ASP A 13 3.07 -13.46 5.77
N ALA A 14 2.95 -14.57 6.50
CA ALA A 14 1.68 -15.06 7.04
C ALA A 14 0.99 -14.03 7.95
N ARG A 15 1.74 -13.10 8.56
CA ARG A 15 1.15 -12.01 9.37
C ARG A 15 0.28 -11.07 8.55
N ASN A 16 0.51 -10.97 7.24
CA ASN A 16 -0.25 -10.12 6.32
C ASN A 16 -1.58 -10.74 5.88
N GLU A 17 -1.89 -11.98 6.28
CA GLU A 17 -3.13 -12.64 5.88
C GLU A 17 -4.37 -11.95 6.46
N ASN A 18 -4.27 -11.45 7.69
CA ASN A 18 -5.42 -10.94 8.45
C ASN A 18 -5.37 -9.42 8.71
N ILE A 19 -4.55 -8.68 7.95
CA ILE A 19 -4.50 -7.22 8.09
C ILE A 19 -5.82 -6.58 7.64
N LEU A 20 -6.13 -5.45 8.25
CA LEU A 20 -7.25 -4.62 7.82
C LEU A 20 -6.74 -3.55 6.86
N LEU A 21 -7.46 -3.37 5.76
CA LEU A 21 -7.20 -2.33 4.77
C LEU A 21 -8.23 -1.23 4.91
N HIS A 22 -7.79 0.02 4.84
CA HIS A 22 -8.68 1.17 4.89
C HIS A 22 -9.14 1.53 3.48
N VAL A 23 -10.43 1.31 3.18
CA VAL A 23 -11.04 1.60 1.88
C VAL A 23 -12.30 2.44 2.10
N ASN A 24 -12.34 3.65 1.53
CA ASN A 24 -13.50 4.54 1.58
C ASN A 24 -14.07 4.78 2.99
N GLY A 25 -13.19 5.05 3.97
CA GLY A 25 -13.57 5.35 5.35
C GLY A 25 -13.87 4.12 6.22
N ARG A 26 -13.57 2.91 5.74
CA ARG A 26 -13.85 1.65 6.43
C ARG A 26 -12.63 0.76 6.48
N LEU A 27 -12.42 0.10 7.62
CA LEU A 27 -11.47 -1.01 7.75
C LEU A 27 -12.16 -2.30 7.28
N VAL A 28 -11.57 -2.98 6.31
CA VAL A 28 -12.10 -4.22 5.69
C VAL A 28 -11.01 -5.28 5.62
N SER A 29 -11.40 -6.56 5.52
CA SER A 29 -10.44 -7.65 5.29
C SER A 29 -9.86 -7.59 3.87
N ARG A 30 -8.78 -8.32 3.64
CA ARG A 30 -8.10 -8.37 2.34
C ARG A 30 -9.01 -8.80 1.20
N GLU A 31 -9.90 -9.76 1.43
CA GLU A 31 -10.83 -10.29 0.43
C GLU A 31 -11.95 -9.30 0.08
N GLN A 32 -12.21 -8.35 0.99
CA GLN A 32 -13.25 -7.32 0.85
C GLN A 32 -12.70 -5.98 0.34
N ALA A 33 -11.37 -5.82 0.33
CA ALA A 33 -10.72 -4.60 -0.14
C ALA A 33 -10.81 -4.49 -1.67
N VAL A 34 -11.78 -3.71 -2.14
CA VAL A 34 -12.04 -3.51 -3.58
C VAL A 34 -12.06 -2.02 -3.93
N VAL A 35 -11.59 -1.70 -5.13
CA VAL A 35 -11.73 -0.37 -5.74
C VAL A 35 -12.62 -0.47 -6.98
N SER A 36 -13.22 0.65 -7.38
CA SER A 36 -14.00 0.70 -8.63
C SER A 36 -13.07 0.48 -9.82
N VAL A 37 -13.54 -0.24 -10.83
CA VAL A 37 -12.82 -0.32 -12.13
C VAL A 37 -12.76 1.04 -12.84
N TYR A 38 -13.58 2.00 -12.43
CA TYR A 38 -13.59 3.37 -12.94
C TYR A 38 -12.76 4.34 -12.07
N ASP A 39 -12.03 3.85 -11.08
CA ASP A 39 -11.11 4.67 -10.30
C ASP A 39 -10.01 5.25 -11.21
N SER A 40 -9.73 6.55 -11.12
CA SER A 40 -8.75 7.22 -11.99
C SER A 40 -7.32 6.72 -11.76
N GLY A 41 -6.99 6.32 -10.53
CA GLY A 41 -5.72 5.69 -10.19
C GLY A 41 -5.56 4.34 -10.88
N PHE A 42 -6.65 3.59 -11.07
CA PHE A 42 -6.62 2.35 -11.85
C PHE A 42 -6.64 2.60 -13.37
N MET A 43 -7.55 3.47 -13.84
CA MET A 43 -7.79 3.70 -15.27
C MET A 43 -6.65 4.42 -15.97
N LEU A 44 -6.07 5.42 -15.30
CA LEU A 44 -5.12 6.38 -15.89
C LEU A 44 -3.77 6.38 -15.18
N GLY A 45 -3.65 5.69 -14.04
CA GLY A 45 -2.51 5.88 -13.15
C GLY A 45 -2.53 7.26 -12.50
N ASP A 46 -3.68 7.92 -12.44
CA ASP A 46 -3.85 9.26 -11.89
C ASP A 46 -3.95 9.20 -10.36
N GLY A 47 -2.80 8.94 -9.74
CA GLY A 47 -2.65 8.87 -8.30
C GLY A 47 -1.19 8.99 -7.88
N VAL A 48 -0.98 9.60 -6.71
CA VAL A 48 0.30 9.60 -6.00
C VAL A 48 0.17 8.70 -4.77
N TRP A 49 1.28 8.13 -4.32
CA TRP A 49 1.30 7.25 -3.16
C TRP A 49 2.57 7.47 -2.36
N GLU A 50 2.51 7.12 -1.07
CA GLU A 50 3.67 7.12 -0.19
C GLU A 50 3.80 5.80 0.58
N GLY A 51 5.05 5.44 0.85
CA GLY A 51 5.41 4.24 1.59
C GLY A 51 6.07 4.59 2.91
N LEU A 52 5.40 4.29 4.03
CA LEU A 52 5.94 4.49 5.37
C LEU A 52 6.57 3.21 5.93
N ARG A 53 7.61 3.36 6.76
CA ARG A 53 8.24 2.26 7.51
C ARG A 53 8.07 2.48 9.00
N LEU A 54 7.64 1.44 9.71
CA LEU A 54 7.53 1.39 11.16
C LEU A 54 8.66 0.53 11.71
N TYR A 55 9.50 1.09 12.58
CA TYR A 55 10.54 0.37 13.31
C TYR A 55 10.31 0.56 14.80
N ASP A 56 10.13 -0.52 15.54
CA ASP A 56 10.00 -0.50 17.01
C ASP A 56 9.00 0.57 17.52
N GLY A 57 7.84 0.66 16.86
CA GLY A 57 6.78 1.61 17.21
C GLY A 57 6.99 3.05 16.73
N HIS A 58 8.04 3.32 15.94
CA HIS A 58 8.36 4.65 15.42
C HIS A 58 8.34 4.68 13.89
N TRP A 59 7.66 5.68 13.33
CA TRP A 59 7.65 5.93 11.90
C TRP A 59 8.97 6.60 11.48
N ALA A 60 9.68 6.02 10.52
CA ALA A 60 10.88 6.63 9.97
C ALA A 60 10.52 7.80 9.03
N PHE A 61 11.12 8.97 9.26
CA PHE A 61 11.01 10.16 8.41
C PHE A 61 9.56 10.59 8.12
N LEU A 62 8.68 10.49 9.11
CA LEU A 62 7.24 10.68 8.91
C LEU A 62 6.92 12.07 8.33
N GLU A 63 7.54 13.12 8.84
CA GLU A 63 7.31 14.49 8.39
C GLU A 63 7.72 14.65 6.93
N GLU A 64 8.90 14.17 6.56
CA GLU A 64 9.42 14.27 5.19
C GLU A 64 8.60 13.46 4.17
N HIS A 65 8.04 12.32 4.58
CA HIS A 65 7.12 11.55 3.74
C HIS A 65 5.78 12.26 3.55
N LEU A 66 5.23 12.88 4.59
CA LEU A 66 3.98 13.63 4.49
C LEU A 66 4.16 14.89 3.65
N ASP A 67 5.25 15.63 3.83
CA ASP A 67 5.56 16.80 3.02
C ASP A 67 5.64 16.44 1.54
N ARG A 68 6.34 15.35 1.18
CA ARG A 68 6.44 14.89 -0.21
C ARG A 68 5.09 14.43 -0.80
N LEU A 69 4.20 13.88 0.03
CA LEU A 69 2.87 13.45 -0.43
C LEU A 69 1.95 14.64 -0.78
N PHE A 70 2.14 15.78 -0.10
CA PHE A 70 1.26 16.95 -0.22
C PHE A 70 1.86 18.13 -1.01
N GLU A 71 3.11 18.02 -1.47
CA GLU A 71 3.73 18.96 -2.42
C GLU A 71 2.97 19.02 -3.76
#